data_AF-A0A7S2C4H2-F1
#
_entry.id   AF-A0A7S2C4H2-F1
#
_cell.length_a   1.000
_cell.length_b   1.000
_cell.length_c   1.000
_cell.angle_alpha   90.00
_cell.angle_beta   90.00
_cell.angle_gamma   90.00
#
_symmetry.space_group_name_H-M   'P 1'
#
loop_
_entity.id
_entity.type
_entity.pdbx_description
1 polymer ?
#
loop_
_entity_poly.entity_id
_entity_poly.type
_entity_poly.pdbx_seq_one_letter_code
_entity_poly.pdbx_strand_id
1 'polypeptide(L)'
;SGLRNTDQGLFRRFGDCSDPYVTVSVGNQKLWTPTINNDLNPVWNSQWFSFILGEGQRSLQLEVFDSDFLTTDELLGKASVDLASLPAGEWLERKEGLGAGNG
;
A
#
# COMPACT_ATOMS: atom_id res chain seq x y z
N SER A 1 6.62 4.29 13.69
CA SER A 1 5.80 3.23 14.29
C SER A 1 5.74 2.12 13.27
N GLY A 2 6.36 0.98 13.56
CA GLY A 2 6.49 -0.14 12.62
C GLY A 2 5.19 -0.92 12.49
N LEU A 3 5.01 -1.53 11.32
CA LEU A 3 3.88 -2.37 10.97
C LEU A 3 3.74 -3.53 11.98
N ARG A 4 2.54 -3.74 12.50
CA ARG A 4 2.21 -4.83 13.41
C ARG A 4 1.51 -5.95 12.62
N ASN A 5 2.13 -7.11 12.56
CA ASN A 5 1.56 -8.29 11.91
C ASN A 5 0.32 -8.80 12.70
N THR A 6 -0.77 -9.09 11.98
CA THR A 6 -2.08 -9.52 12.50
C THR A 6 -2.61 -10.84 11.90
N ASP A 7 -1.76 -11.63 11.25
CA ASP A 7 -2.15 -12.91 10.63
C ASP A 7 -2.67 -13.95 11.66
N GLN A 8 -3.83 -14.55 11.35
CA GLN A 8 -4.48 -15.64 12.10
C GLN A 8 -4.46 -17.00 11.37
N GLY A 9 -3.74 -17.14 10.26
CA GLY A 9 -3.74 -18.32 9.38
C GLY A 9 -2.53 -19.24 9.55
N LEU A 10 -2.68 -20.32 10.34
CA LEU A 10 -1.89 -21.57 10.34
C LEU A 10 -0.34 -21.54 10.49
N PHE A 11 0.37 -20.44 10.23
CA PHE A 11 1.84 -20.37 10.15
C PHE A 11 2.53 -19.68 11.34
N ARG A 12 1.79 -19.30 12.40
CA ARG A 12 2.37 -18.82 13.68
C ARG A 12 3.42 -19.77 14.29
N ARG A 13 3.49 -21.03 13.83
CA ARG A 13 4.50 -22.00 14.25
C ARG A 13 5.87 -21.86 13.57
N PHE A 14 6.02 -21.04 12.53
CA PHE A 14 7.25 -20.98 11.73
C PHE A 14 7.91 -19.59 11.56
N GLY A 15 7.35 -18.53 12.14
CA GLY A 15 7.97 -17.19 12.14
C GLY A 15 7.18 -16.17 11.32
N ASP A 16 7.30 -14.91 11.71
CA ASP A 16 6.53 -13.74 11.25
C ASP A 16 6.74 -13.40 9.76
N CYS A 17 6.12 -14.14 8.84
CA CYS A 17 6.16 -13.84 7.40
C CYS A 17 4.93 -13.01 7.00
N SER A 18 5.06 -11.68 6.93
CA SER A 18 4.11 -10.88 6.14
C SER A 18 4.59 -10.82 4.69
N ASP A 19 3.66 -10.96 3.75
CA ASP A 19 3.84 -10.86 2.32
C ASP A 19 3.15 -9.57 1.80
N PRO A 20 3.70 -8.37 2.11
CA PRO A 20 3.01 -7.13 1.82
C PRO A 20 3.04 -6.72 0.33
N TYR A 21 1.96 -6.06 -0.09
CA TYR A 21 1.87 -5.32 -1.36
C TYR A 21 1.08 -4.02 -1.18
N VAL A 22 1.26 -3.07 -2.09
CA VAL A 22 0.54 -1.79 -2.07
C VAL A 22 -0.39 -1.72 -3.26
N THR A 23 -1.65 -1.36 -3.02
CA THR A 23 -2.55 -0.90 -4.08
C THR A 23 -2.56 0.62 -4.15
N VAL A 24 -2.57 1.14 -5.37
CA VAL A 24 -2.56 2.56 -5.67
C VAL A 24 -3.76 2.86 -6.55
N SER A 25 -4.61 3.81 -6.15
CA SER A 25 -5.82 4.11 -6.92
C SER A 25 -6.19 5.59 -7.01
N VAL A 26 -6.77 5.95 -8.16
CA VAL A 26 -7.35 7.27 -8.45
C VAL A 26 -8.67 7.07 -9.19
N GLY A 27 -9.79 7.44 -8.55
CA GLY A 27 -11.12 7.17 -9.09
C GLY A 27 -11.33 5.68 -9.36
N ASN A 28 -11.58 5.31 -10.62
CA ASN A 28 -11.80 3.91 -11.02
C ASN A 28 -10.51 3.19 -11.48
N GLN A 29 -9.37 3.87 -11.50
CA GLN A 29 -8.09 3.28 -11.87
C GLN A 29 -7.44 2.71 -10.61
N LYS A 30 -7.18 1.39 -10.58
CA LYS A 30 -6.49 0.69 -9.49
C LYS A 30 -5.34 -0.13 -10.05
N LEU A 31 -4.16 0.06 -9.49
CA LEU A 31 -2.92 -0.66 -9.81
C LEU A 31 -2.32 -1.20 -8.50
N TRP A 32 -1.37 -2.13 -8.59
CA TRP A 32 -0.72 -2.71 -7.42
C TRP A 32 0.75 -3.03 -7.67
N THR A 33 1.53 -3.04 -6.59
CA THR A 33 2.92 -3.48 -6.60
C THR A 33 3.01 -5.01 -6.63
N PRO A 34 4.16 -5.59 -6.99
CA PRO A 34 4.45 -6.97 -6.65
C PRO A 34 4.39 -7.16 -5.14
N THR A 35 3.95 -8.34 -4.72
CA THR A 35 4.08 -8.83 -3.35
C THR A 35 5.55 -9.08 -3.05
N ILE A 36 6.03 -8.57 -1.91
CA ILE A 36 7.36 -8.90 -1.39
C ILE A 36 7.16 -9.94 -0.30
N ASN A 37 7.71 -11.13 -0.49
CA ASN A 37 7.46 -12.23 0.43
C ASN A 37 8.32 -12.13 1.69
N ASN A 38 7.73 -12.37 2.86
CA ASN A 38 8.37 -12.46 4.16
C ASN A 38 9.24 -11.24 4.49
N ASP A 39 8.66 -10.04 4.38
CA ASP A 39 9.35 -8.78 4.69
C ASP A 39 8.45 -7.82 5.47
N LEU A 40 8.88 -7.47 6.68
CA LEU A 40 8.18 -6.52 7.56
C LEU A 40 8.50 -5.04 7.24
N ASN A 41 9.50 -4.79 6.38
CA ASN A 41 9.89 -3.45 5.93
C ASN A 41 10.09 -3.42 4.40
N PRO A 42 9.04 -3.77 3.64
CA PRO A 42 9.12 -3.89 2.18
C PRO A 42 9.52 -2.57 1.52
N VAL A 43 10.39 -2.65 0.51
CA VAL A 43 10.79 -1.50 -0.32
C VAL A 43 10.50 -1.80 -1.79
N TRP A 44 9.47 -1.15 -2.34
CA TRP A 44 9.07 -1.29 -3.75
C TRP A 44 9.78 -0.26 -4.64
N ASN A 45 11.03 -0.54 -5.02
CA ASN A 45 11.86 0.39 -5.81
C ASN A 45 11.61 0.37 -7.34
N SER A 46 10.77 -0.54 -7.85
CA SER A 46 10.86 -0.96 -9.26
C SER A 46 9.62 -0.66 -10.10
N GLN A 47 8.74 0.25 -9.68
CA GLN A 47 7.52 0.57 -10.44
C GLN A 47 7.16 2.05 -10.41
N TRP A 48 6.79 2.55 -11.58
CA TRP A 48 6.13 3.84 -11.76
C TRP A 48 4.67 3.58 -12.11
N PHE A 49 3.78 4.30 -11.46
CA PHE A 49 2.35 4.27 -11.79
C PHE A 49 1.98 5.55 -12.55
N SER A 50 1.07 5.43 -13.51
CA SER A 50 0.55 6.57 -14.27
C SER A 50 -0.97 6.51 -14.28
N PHE A 51 -1.60 7.64 -13.98
CA PHE A 51 -3.05 7.77 -13.88
C PHE A 51 -3.52 8.92 -14.77
N ILE A 52 -4.63 8.74 -15.45
CA ILE A 52 -5.30 9.80 -16.19
C ILE A 52 -6.31 10.46 -15.25
N LEU A 53 -6.14 11.75 -14.95
CA LEU A 53 -7.03 12.46 -14.04
C LEU A 53 -8.26 12.98 -14.79
N GLY A 54 -9.44 12.51 -14.41
CA GLY A 54 -10.73 13.06 -14.81
C GLY A 54 -11.17 14.23 -13.93
N GLU A 55 -12.23 14.92 -14.34
CA GLU A 55 -12.80 16.03 -13.56
C GLU A 55 -13.19 15.58 -12.14
N GLY A 56 -12.79 16.36 -11.14
CA GLY A 56 -13.10 16.09 -9.73
C GLY A 56 -12.24 15.03 -9.05
N GLN A 57 -11.38 14.30 -9.78
CA GLN A 57 -10.44 13.36 -9.17
C GLN A 57 -9.29 14.11 -8.49
N ARG A 58 -9.30 14.09 -7.15
CA ARG A 58 -8.33 14.83 -6.33
C ARG A 58 -7.56 13.96 -5.35
N SER A 59 -7.91 12.69 -5.22
CA SER A 59 -7.37 11.84 -4.18
C SER A 59 -6.68 10.62 -4.78
N LEU A 60 -5.40 10.48 -4.46
CA LEU A 60 -4.63 9.26 -4.64
C LEU A 60 -4.73 8.45 -3.35
N GLN A 61 -5.23 7.23 -3.44
CA GLN A 61 -5.34 6.31 -2.32
C GLN A 61 -4.25 5.27 -2.41
N LEU A 62 -3.55 5.05 -1.29
CA LEU A 62 -2.53 4.04 -1.09
C LEU A 62 -3.04 3.11 0.00
N GLU A 63 -3.11 1.81 -0.28
CA GLU A 63 -3.54 0.80 0.69
C GLU A 63 -2.50 -0.32 0.71
N VAL A 64 -1.95 -0.62 1.89
CA VAL A 64 -0.98 -1.68 2.10
C VAL A 64 -1.74 -2.90 2.61
N PHE A 65 -1.57 -4.01 1.92
CA PHE A 65 -2.18 -5.29 2.26
C PHE A 65 -1.12 -6.33 2.58
N ASP A 66 -1.43 -7.25 3.48
CA ASP A 66 -0.72 -8.50 3.66
C ASP A 66 -1.41 -9.58 2.81
N SER A 67 -0.67 -10.23 1.91
CA SER A 67 -1.25 -11.24 1.03
C SER A 67 -1.27 -12.60 1.72
N ASP A 68 -2.46 -13.13 1.96
CA ASP A 68 -2.63 -14.44 2.59
C ASP A 68 -3.10 -15.48 1.58
N PHE A 69 -2.31 -16.54 1.39
CA PHE A 69 -2.68 -17.58 0.43
C PHE A 69 -3.96 -18.36 0.81
N LEU A 70 -4.30 -18.38 2.10
CA LEU A 70 -5.42 -19.17 2.65
C LEU A 70 -6.56 -18.31 3.20
N THR A 71 -6.34 -17.01 3.43
CA THR A 71 -7.33 -16.11 4.03
C THR A 71 -7.62 -14.91 3.11
N THR A 72 -8.40 -13.96 3.59
CA THR A 72 -8.61 -12.70 2.86
C THR A 72 -7.46 -11.78 3.19
N ASP A 73 -6.82 -11.21 2.17
CA ASP A 73 -5.76 -10.22 2.33
C ASP A 73 -6.12 -9.17 3.39
N GLU A 74 -5.20 -8.95 4.33
CA GLU A 74 -5.43 -8.06 5.46
C GLU A 74 -4.97 -6.64 5.15
N LEU A 75 -5.83 -5.64 5.39
CA LEU A 75 -5.43 -4.24 5.28
C LEU A 75 -4.52 -3.85 6.46
N LEU A 76 -3.24 -3.71 6.19
CA LEU A 76 -2.24 -3.26 7.16
C LEU A 76 -2.37 -1.76 7.42
N GLY A 77 -2.59 -0.97 6.37
CA GLY A 77 -2.72 0.48 6.54
C GLY A 77 -3.06 1.20 5.25
N LYS A 78 -3.50 2.46 5.36
CA LYS A 78 -3.82 3.29 4.19
C LYS A 78 -3.34 4.72 4.33
N ALA A 79 -3.01 5.35 3.21
CA ALA A 79 -2.69 6.76 3.12
C ALA A 79 -3.44 7.40 1.95
N SER A 80 -3.74 8.69 2.07
CA SER A 80 -4.39 9.45 1.01
C SER A 80 -3.61 10.72 0.74
N VAL A 81 -3.32 10.96 -0.53
CA VAL A 81 -2.62 12.16 -0.99
C VAL A 81 -3.59 13.00 -1.80
N ASP A 82 -3.74 14.28 -1.41
CA ASP A 82 -4.43 15.26 -2.24
C ASP A 82 -3.56 15.63 -3.44
N LEU A 83 -3.99 15.25 -4.64
CA LEU A 83 -3.34 15.54 -5.90
C LEU A 83 -3.25 17.04 -6.17
N ALA A 84 -4.16 17.86 -5.63
CA ALA A 84 -4.08 19.31 -5.75
C ALA A 84 -2.92 19.92 -4.94
N SER A 85 -2.35 19.18 -3.99
CA SER A 85 -1.18 19.61 -3.20
C SER A 85 0.15 19.33 -3.91
N LEU A 86 0.13 18.65 -5.05
CA LEU A 86 1.35 18.25 -5.75
C LEU A 86 1.82 19.36 -6.72
N PRO A 87 3.13 19.67 -6.77
CA PRO A 87 3.66 20.61 -7.73
C PRO A 87 3.59 20.02 -9.15
N ALA A 88 3.18 20.85 -10.11
CA ALA A 88 3.09 20.42 -11.50
C ALA A 88 4.49 20.38 -12.14
N GLY A 89 4.83 19.25 -12.78
CA GLY A 89 6.07 19.10 -13.54
C GLY A 89 7.33 18.89 -12.68
N GLU A 90 7.20 18.73 -11.37
CA GLU A 90 8.31 18.52 -10.45
C GLU A 90 8.20 17.17 -9.74
N TRP A 91 9.35 16.57 -9.44
CA TRP A 91 9.41 15.37 -8.62
C TRP A 91 9.33 15.76 -7.14
N LEU A 92 8.45 15.10 -6.39
CA LEU A 92 8.31 15.26 -4.94
C LEU A 92 8.54 13.93 -4.25
N GLU A 93 9.50 13.89 -3.32
CA GLU A 93 9.63 12.81 -2.35
C GLU A 93 8.82 13.17 -1.10
N ARG A 94 8.01 12.22 -0.62
CA ARG A 94 7.15 12.43 0.55
C ARG A 94 7.07 11.16 1.39
N LYS A 95 6.99 11.35 2.71
CA LYS A 95 6.68 10.29 3.69
C LYS A 95 5.26 10.48 4.18
N GLU A 96 4.41 9.49 3.92
CA GLU A 96 3.04 9.48 4.44
C GLU A 96 2.95 8.48 5.61
N GLY A 97 2.30 8.90 6.69
CA GLY A 97 1.95 7.98 7.77
C GLY A 97 0.78 7.10 7.34
N LEU A 98 0.87 5.80 7.56
CA LEU A 98 -0.28 4.92 7.37
C LEU A 98 -1.31 5.21 8.47
N GLY A 99 -2.52 5.53 8.05
CA GLY A 99 -3.70 5.69 8.89
C GLY A 99 -4.36 4.35 9.17
N ALA A 100 -5.70 4.29 9.12
CA ALA A 100 -6.47 3.10 9.51
C ALA A 100 -6.02 1.81 8.79
N GLY A 101 -5.81 0.76 9.58
CA GLY A 101 -5.43 -0.59 9.20
C GLY A 101 -5.00 -1.35 10.47
N ASN A 102 -4.80 -2.67 10.36
CA ASN A 102 -4.51 -3.53 11.51
C ASN A 102 -3.00 -3.62 11.85
N GLY A 103 -2.14 -2.94 11.07
CA GLY A 103 -0.68 -2.96 11.21
C GLY A 103 -0.01 -1.62 11.44
#